data_AF-S9S9U7-F1
#
_entry.id   AF-S9S9U7-F1
#
_cell.length_a   1.000
_cell.length_b   1.000
_cell.length_c   1.000
_cell.angle_alpha   90.00
_cell.angle_beta   90.00
_cell.angle_gamma   90.00
#
_symmetry.space_group_name_H-M   'P 1'
#
loop_
_entity.id
_entity.type
_entity.pdbx_description
1 polymer ?
#
loop_
_entity_poly.entity_id
_entity_poly.type
_entity_poly.pdbx_seq_one_letter_code
_entity_poly.pdbx_strand_id
1 'polypeptide(L)'
;MDRLDQALGAAPEPLSPAAAQGRIAVRLTLPEPIGLEADMLAALDRMLPRLCGLLRRRGRGLRTLRLEAHRTDDTMQWTNLSLARPSWEADRLWPLLRMKLPEFEAGFGIDMLRLEAVRHEHVQERTQTGHVEAGDQARRRMAGETLLADLLGRLGARIGMEAITRRHPGDSHIPEKGALTLAAAWSEPAPHWPPPPRPRPLSLFRPEPVQAPETPHPPARFRWRGREVVGTASEGPERIAPEWWLDEPDWRSGLRDYWQVSADTGERLWLFYAHGGTLSPGWFCHGIFA
;
A
#
# COMPACT_ATOMS: atom_id res chain seq x y z
N MET A 1 18.14 -29.13 33.13
CA MET A 1 17.30 -30.08 32.37
C MET A 1 16.24 -29.33 31.58
N ASP A 2 15.56 -28.34 32.18
CA ASP A 2 14.43 -27.59 31.58
C ASP A 2 14.58 -27.04 30.16
N ARG A 3 15.75 -26.52 29.75
CA ARG A 3 15.95 -25.96 28.40
C ARG A 3 15.97 -27.04 27.30
N LEU A 4 16.48 -28.23 27.62
CA LEU A 4 16.55 -29.35 26.67
C LEU A 4 15.15 -29.96 26.48
N ASP A 5 14.40 -30.08 27.58
CA ASP A 5 13.02 -30.60 27.57
C ASP A 5 12.05 -29.64 26.86
N GLN A 6 12.26 -28.31 26.97
CA GLN A 6 11.53 -27.31 26.17
C GLN A 6 11.84 -27.42 24.67
N ALA A 7 13.12 -27.56 24.31
CA ALA A 7 13.52 -27.70 22.89
C ALA A 7 13.01 -28.98 22.23
N LEU A 8 12.83 -30.05 23.02
CA LEU A 8 12.28 -31.33 22.58
C LEU A 8 10.75 -31.41 22.68
N GLY A 9 10.08 -30.35 23.15
CA GLY A 9 8.62 -30.30 23.31
C GLY A 9 8.07 -31.12 24.48
N ALA A 10 8.93 -31.61 25.38
CA ALA A 10 8.57 -32.38 26.57
C ALA A 10 8.11 -31.48 27.74
N ALA A 11 8.39 -30.17 27.67
CA ALA A 11 7.91 -29.18 28.63
C ALA A 11 7.35 -27.94 27.90
N PRO A 12 6.24 -27.35 28.38
CA PRO A 12 5.71 -26.12 27.81
C PRO A 12 6.64 -24.93 28.09
N GLU A 13 6.87 -24.10 27.07
CA GLU A 13 7.52 -22.78 27.20
C GLU A 13 6.43 -21.70 27.13
N PRO A 14 5.91 -21.22 28.27
CA PRO A 14 4.86 -20.20 28.26
C PRO A 14 5.41 -18.87 27.73
N LEU A 15 4.88 -18.45 26.58
CA LEU A 15 5.14 -17.13 26.01
C LEU A 15 4.54 -16.06 26.93
N SER A 16 5.40 -15.39 27.71
CA SER A 16 4.98 -14.21 28.47
C SER A 16 4.82 -13.03 27.52
N PRO A 17 3.62 -12.42 27.41
CA PRO A 17 3.43 -11.27 26.55
C PRO A 17 4.36 -10.13 26.98
N ALA A 18 4.99 -9.47 26.01
CA ALA A 18 5.81 -8.30 26.28
C ALA A 18 4.98 -7.23 27.02
N ALA A 19 5.60 -6.56 27.99
CA ALA A 19 4.96 -5.48 28.72
C ALA A 19 4.42 -4.41 27.74
N ALA A 20 3.20 -3.93 27.97
CA ALA A 20 2.60 -2.89 27.15
C ALA A 20 3.53 -1.67 27.10
N GLN A 21 3.82 -1.19 25.89
CA GLN A 21 4.67 0.00 25.71
C GLN A 21 4.07 1.16 26.49
N GLY A 22 4.91 1.91 27.22
CA GLY A 22 4.46 3.00 28.07
C GLY A 22 3.63 4.02 27.29
N ARG A 23 2.38 4.24 27.70
CA ARG A 23 1.44 5.13 27.02
C ARG A 23 1.98 6.56 27.00
N ILE A 24 2.07 7.16 25.81
CA ILE A 24 2.42 8.58 25.63
C ILE A 24 1.13 9.32 25.25
N ALA A 25 0.53 9.99 26.22
CA ALA A 25 -0.71 10.73 26.03
C ALA A 25 -0.72 12.05 26.82
N VAL A 26 -1.53 12.99 26.36
CA VAL A 26 -1.87 14.23 27.07
C VAL A 26 -3.38 14.38 27.10
N ARG A 27 -3.91 14.96 28.17
CA ARG A 27 -5.32 15.29 28.30
C ARG A 27 -5.51 16.74 28.73
N LEU A 28 -6.64 17.31 28.35
CA LEU A 28 -7.11 18.60 28.81
C LEU A 28 -8.57 18.44 29.25
N THR A 29 -8.85 18.74 30.51
CA THR A 29 -10.21 18.84 31.05
C THR A 29 -10.64 20.30 31.02
N LEU A 30 -11.88 20.53 30.64
CA LEU A 30 -12.49 21.84 30.43
C LEU A 30 -13.56 22.03 31.51
N PRO A 31 -13.44 23.04 32.38
CA PRO A 31 -14.43 23.30 33.42
C PRO A 31 -15.82 23.62 32.83
N GLU A 32 -15.84 24.37 31.73
CA GLU A 32 -17.02 24.63 30.92
C GLU A 32 -16.96 23.80 29.63
N PRO A 33 -17.97 22.96 29.33
CA PRO A 33 -18.02 22.17 28.12
C PRO A 33 -18.02 23.05 26.86
N ILE A 34 -17.23 22.64 25.86
CA ILE A 34 -17.12 23.37 24.59
C ILE A 34 -17.96 22.71 23.50
N GLY A 35 -18.48 23.52 22.58
CA GLY A 35 -19.32 23.06 21.47
C GLY A 35 -18.80 23.43 20.08
N LEU A 36 -17.90 24.42 19.99
CA LEU A 36 -17.45 24.97 18.73
C LEU A 36 -16.15 24.31 18.27
N GLU A 37 -16.02 24.13 16.96
CA GLU A 37 -14.77 23.66 16.34
C GLU A 37 -13.58 24.60 16.69
N ALA A 38 -13.83 25.90 16.79
CA ALA A 38 -12.82 26.89 17.18
C ALA A 38 -12.27 26.65 18.60
N ASP A 39 -13.11 26.20 19.53
CA ASP A 39 -12.69 25.88 20.90
C ASP A 39 -11.86 24.61 20.92
N MET A 40 -12.24 23.60 20.12
CA MET A 40 -11.46 22.36 19.97
C MET A 40 -10.08 22.66 19.37
N LEU A 41 -10.01 23.54 18.36
CA LEU A 41 -8.75 24.02 17.78
C LEU A 41 -7.87 24.67 18.84
N ALA A 42 -8.42 25.60 19.63
CA ALA A 42 -7.66 26.28 20.70
C ALA A 42 -7.17 25.32 21.79
N ALA A 43 -7.97 24.30 22.14
CA ALA A 43 -7.58 23.27 23.08
C ALA A 43 -6.41 22.42 22.54
N LEU A 44 -6.50 22.00 21.29
CA LEU A 44 -5.49 21.19 20.64
C LEU A 44 -4.18 21.97 20.39
N ASP A 45 -4.24 23.28 20.10
CA ASP A 45 -3.07 24.17 20.04
C ASP A 45 -2.27 24.14 21.35
N ARG A 46 -2.94 23.98 22.50
CA ARG A 46 -2.30 23.85 23.82
C ARG A 46 -1.78 22.44 24.09
N MET A 47 -2.45 21.41 23.59
CA MET A 47 -2.13 20.00 23.86
C MET A 47 -1.02 19.45 22.96
N LEU A 48 -1.04 19.80 21.67
CA LEU A 48 -0.16 19.22 20.67
C LEU A 48 1.33 19.48 20.96
N PRO A 49 1.77 20.72 21.29
CA PRO A 49 3.18 20.96 21.63
C PRO A 49 3.65 20.15 22.84
N ARG A 50 2.77 19.92 23.82
CA ARG A 50 3.07 19.10 25.01
C ARG A 50 3.29 17.64 24.65
N LEU A 51 2.44 17.09 23.78
CA LEU A 51 2.59 15.72 23.28
C LEU A 51 3.88 15.57 22.48
N CYS A 52 4.14 16.49 21.54
CA CYS A 52 5.36 16.52 20.74
C CYS A 52 6.62 16.59 21.63
N GLY A 53 6.59 17.42 22.68
CA GLY A 53 7.67 17.48 23.65
C GLY A 53 7.90 16.17 24.41
N LEU A 54 6.82 15.46 24.81
CA LEU A 54 6.93 14.14 25.45
C LEU A 54 7.54 13.08 24.52
N LEU A 55 7.09 13.06 23.27
CA LEU A 55 7.60 12.17 22.23
C LEU A 55 9.10 12.41 21.98
N ARG A 56 9.48 13.68 21.81
CA ARG A 56 10.88 14.09 21.60
C ARG A 56 11.78 13.72 22.77
N ARG A 57 11.36 13.99 24.01
CA ARG A 57 12.13 13.62 25.23
C ARG A 57 12.35 12.11 25.35
N ARG A 58 11.45 11.29 24.79
CA ARG A 58 11.56 9.83 24.78
C ARG A 58 12.23 9.27 23.52
N GLY A 59 12.67 10.13 22.59
CA GLY A 59 13.24 9.71 21.30
C GLY A 59 12.26 8.87 20.47
N ARG A 60 10.94 9.15 20.58
CA ARG A 60 9.89 8.40 19.88
C ARG A 60 9.17 9.28 18.87
N GLY A 61 9.08 8.83 17.62
CA GLY A 61 8.26 9.43 16.57
C GLY A 61 6.85 8.85 16.56
N LEU A 62 5.85 9.71 16.45
CA LEU A 62 4.45 9.33 16.32
C LEU A 62 4.19 8.70 14.94
N ARG A 63 3.54 7.54 14.91
CA ARG A 63 3.06 6.88 13.68
C ARG A 63 1.54 6.95 13.56
N THR A 64 0.83 6.75 14.66
CA THR A 64 -0.63 6.88 14.74
C THR A 64 -1.00 7.66 15.99
N LEU A 65 -1.70 8.78 15.80
CA LEU A 65 -2.30 9.59 16.86
C LEU A 65 -3.79 9.30 16.95
N ARG A 66 -4.28 9.15 18.17
CA ARG A 66 -5.70 9.15 18.47
C ARG A 66 -6.08 10.47 19.11
N LEU A 67 -7.12 11.10 18.56
CA LEU A 67 -7.85 12.19 19.18
C LEU A 67 -9.13 11.62 19.76
N GLU A 68 -9.34 11.81 21.07
CA GLU A 68 -10.58 11.45 21.77
C GLU A 68 -11.25 12.73 22.27
N ALA A 69 -12.56 12.81 22.10
CA ALA A 69 -13.42 13.83 22.65
C ALA A 69 -14.47 13.16 23.55
N HIS A 70 -14.41 13.47 24.83
CA HIS A 70 -15.32 12.97 25.85
C HIS A 70 -16.36 14.06 26.13
N ARG A 71 -17.62 13.65 26.16
CA ARG A 71 -18.78 14.53 26.31
C ARG A 71 -19.32 14.45 27.74
N THR A 72 -20.03 15.50 28.13
CA THR A 72 -20.66 15.62 29.47
C THR A 72 -21.67 14.50 29.78
N ASP A 73 -22.17 13.80 28.76
CA ASP A 73 -23.12 12.69 28.88
C ASP A 73 -22.43 11.31 29.02
N ASP A 74 -21.16 11.28 29.45
CA ASP A 74 -20.30 10.09 29.59
C ASP A 74 -20.02 9.31 28.29
N THR A 75 -20.35 9.88 27.13
CA THR A 75 -20.03 9.28 25.84
C THR A 75 -18.71 9.83 25.28
N MET A 76 -18.10 9.09 24.35
CA MET A 76 -16.81 9.45 23.78
C MET A 76 -16.75 9.12 22.29
N GLN A 77 -16.24 10.08 21.50
CA GLN A 77 -15.88 9.88 20.11
C GLN A 77 -14.37 9.89 19.97
N TRP A 78 -13.84 9.12 19.02
CA TRP A 78 -12.42 9.13 18.71
C TRP A 78 -12.18 8.94 17.22
N THR A 79 -11.05 9.47 16.76
CA THR A 79 -10.55 9.23 15.41
C THR A 79 -9.05 9.02 15.44
N ASN A 80 -8.55 8.23 14.51
CA ASN A 80 -7.13 7.98 14.33
C ASN A 80 -6.63 8.73 13.09
N LEU A 81 -5.45 9.34 13.21
CA LEU A 81 -4.69 9.84 12.08
C LEU A 81 -3.31 9.19 12.08
N SER A 82 -2.85 8.79 10.90
CA SER A 82 -1.59 8.08 10.72
C SER A 82 -0.67 8.84 9.79
N LEU A 83 0.62 8.81 10.10
CA LEU A 83 1.68 9.43 9.32
C LEU A 83 2.38 8.37 8.48
N ALA A 84 2.79 8.74 7.27
CA ALA A 84 3.61 7.87 6.42
C ALA A 84 5.06 7.75 6.93
N ARG A 85 5.52 8.73 7.73
CA ARG A 85 6.83 8.72 8.39
C ARG A 85 6.68 9.12 9.86
N PRO A 86 7.32 8.42 10.81
CA PRO A 86 7.24 8.79 12.22
C PRO A 86 7.76 10.22 12.46
N SER A 87 7.00 11.03 13.19
CA SER A 87 7.37 12.42 13.48
C SER A 87 6.86 12.91 14.83
N TRP A 88 7.45 13.96 15.37
CA TRP A 88 6.96 14.74 16.52
C TRP A 88 6.87 16.22 16.18
N GLU A 89 6.86 16.58 14.90
CA GLU A 89 6.76 17.97 14.44
C GLU A 89 5.29 18.39 14.43
N ALA A 90 4.95 19.39 15.24
CA ALA A 90 3.58 19.89 15.35
C ALA A 90 3.02 20.32 13.98
N ASP A 91 3.83 21.01 13.18
CA ASP A 91 3.43 21.51 11.84
C ASP A 91 2.98 20.42 10.88
N ARG A 92 3.39 19.16 11.09
CA ARG A 92 2.93 18.01 10.30
C ARG A 92 1.65 17.39 10.82
N LEU A 93 1.50 17.37 12.15
CA LEU A 93 0.33 16.81 12.81
C LEU A 93 -0.88 17.71 12.65
N TRP A 94 -0.64 19.03 12.61
CA TRP A 94 -1.70 20.03 12.68
C TRP A 94 -2.67 20.03 11.50
N PRO A 95 -2.18 19.97 10.24
CA PRO A 95 -3.07 19.83 9.09
C PRO A 95 -3.95 18.58 9.17
N LEU A 96 -3.42 17.46 9.70
CA LEU A 96 -4.16 16.19 9.80
C LEU A 96 -5.26 16.27 10.87
N LEU A 97 -4.95 16.87 12.03
CA LEU A 97 -5.93 17.07 13.10
C LEU A 97 -7.07 17.97 12.64
N ARG A 98 -6.75 19.09 11.97
CA ARG A 98 -7.77 20.02 11.43
C ARG A 98 -8.70 19.34 10.43
N MET A 99 -8.19 18.42 9.61
CA MET A 99 -9.04 17.64 8.69
C MET A 99 -10.04 16.72 9.39
N LYS A 100 -9.76 16.34 10.64
CA LYS A 100 -10.56 15.40 11.42
C LYS A 100 -11.56 16.05 12.36
N LEU A 101 -11.39 17.33 12.68
CA LEU A 101 -12.29 18.05 13.59
C LEU A 101 -13.76 18.07 13.13
N PRO A 102 -14.08 18.27 11.83
CA PRO A 102 -15.47 18.26 11.38
C PRO A 102 -16.19 16.90 11.56
N GLU A 103 -15.45 15.82 11.86
CA GLU A 103 -16.02 14.50 12.13
C GLU A 103 -16.57 14.38 13.57
N PHE A 104 -16.25 15.33 14.46
CA PHE A 104 -16.67 15.28 15.86
C PHE A 104 -17.98 16.03 16.11
N GLU A 105 -18.91 15.37 16.80
CA GLU A 105 -20.18 15.96 17.21
C GLU A 105 -20.14 16.31 18.70
N ALA A 106 -20.15 17.61 19.01
CA ALA A 106 -20.05 18.07 20.38
C ALA A 106 -21.26 17.71 21.26
N GLY A 107 -22.46 17.53 20.67
CA GLY A 107 -23.67 17.15 21.42
C GLY A 107 -23.98 18.12 22.58
N PHE A 108 -23.99 17.59 23.81
CA PHE A 108 -24.19 18.34 25.05
C PHE A 108 -22.94 19.09 25.55
N GLY A 109 -21.87 19.12 24.76
CA GLY A 109 -20.60 19.73 25.06
C GLY A 109 -19.51 18.71 25.36
N ILE A 110 -18.28 19.07 24.98
CA ILE A 110 -17.06 18.30 25.22
C ILE A 110 -16.40 18.87 26.47
N ASP A 111 -16.20 18.04 27.50
CA ASP A 111 -15.57 18.44 28.76
C ASP A 111 -14.12 17.93 28.87
N MET A 112 -13.69 17.01 28.00
CA MET A 112 -12.33 16.52 27.98
C MET A 112 -11.86 16.10 26.59
N LEU A 113 -10.66 16.56 26.24
CA LEU A 113 -9.93 16.13 25.05
C LEU A 113 -8.70 15.34 25.44
N ARG A 114 -8.41 14.29 24.68
CA ARG A 114 -7.20 13.48 24.85
C ARG A 114 -6.50 13.24 23.51
N LEU A 115 -5.18 13.38 23.53
CA LEU A 115 -4.30 12.99 22.45
C LEU A 115 -3.41 11.83 22.92
N GLU A 116 -3.48 10.69 22.24
CA GLU A 116 -2.71 9.49 22.56
C GLU A 116 -1.88 9.01 21.36
N ALA A 117 -0.58 8.80 21.57
CA ALA A 117 0.28 8.14 20.60
C ALA A 117 0.03 6.62 20.65
N VAL A 118 -0.92 6.14 19.84
CA VAL A 118 -1.31 4.72 19.78
C VAL A 118 -0.21 3.87 19.16
N ARG A 119 0.45 4.39 18.12
CA ARG A 119 1.66 3.80 17.55
C ARG A 119 2.75 4.85 17.50
N HIS A 120 3.92 4.50 18.02
CA HIS A 120 5.11 5.31 17.96
C HIS A 120 6.34 4.41 17.87
N GLU A 121 7.40 4.92 17.24
CA GLU A 121 8.61 4.15 16.92
C GLU A 121 9.83 4.92 17.42
N HIS A 122 10.96 4.25 17.63
CA HIS A 122 12.21 4.96 17.93
C HIS A 122 12.65 5.72 16.69
N VAL A 123 12.94 7.01 16.85
CA VAL A 123 13.56 7.80 15.78
C VAL A 123 14.90 8.24 16.30
N GLN A 124 15.96 7.75 15.68
CA GLN A 124 17.29 8.28 15.94
C GLN A 124 17.41 9.63 15.22
N GLU A 125 17.74 10.69 15.96
CA GLU A 125 18.29 11.90 15.36
C GLU A 125 19.61 11.47 14.68
N ARG A 126 19.56 11.16 13.39
CA ARG A 126 20.76 10.84 12.61
C ARG A 126 21.57 12.12 12.48
N THR A 127 22.51 12.34 13.40
CA THR A 127 23.57 13.34 13.24
C THR A 127 24.46 12.88 12.08
N GLN A 128 24.21 13.39 10.87
CA GLN A 128 25.07 13.08 9.72
C GLN A 128 26.39 13.86 9.85
N THR A 129 27.46 13.14 10.19
CA THR A 129 28.85 13.57 10.02
C THR A 129 29.27 13.14 8.61
N GLY A 130 29.42 14.09 7.68
CA GLY A 130 29.86 13.79 6.30
C GLY A 130 29.98 15.04 5.42
N HIS A 131 30.92 14.98 4.46
CA HIS A 131 31.34 16.07 3.56
C HIS A 131 30.20 16.90 2.94
N VAL A 132 30.41 18.21 2.87
CA VAL A 132 29.39 19.25 2.55
C VAL A 132 28.61 18.98 1.25
N GLU A 133 29.26 18.53 0.18
CA GLU A 133 28.60 18.27 -1.12
C GLU A 133 27.75 16.98 -1.14
N ALA A 134 28.24 15.91 -0.51
CA ALA A 134 27.45 14.68 -0.31
C ALA A 134 26.28 14.96 0.65
N GLY A 135 26.48 15.84 1.62
CA GLY A 135 25.47 16.33 2.54
C GLY A 135 24.32 17.08 1.83
N ASP A 136 24.62 17.89 0.82
CA ASP A 136 23.59 18.66 0.12
C ASP A 136 22.72 17.80 -0.82
N GLN A 137 23.30 16.83 -1.52
CA GLN A 137 22.50 15.85 -2.27
C GLN A 137 21.65 14.98 -1.34
N ALA A 138 22.21 14.53 -0.21
CA ALA A 138 21.47 13.78 0.79
C ALA A 138 20.32 14.60 1.39
N ARG A 139 20.54 15.89 1.68
CA ARG A 139 19.51 16.82 2.16
C ARG A 139 18.38 17.00 1.16
N ARG A 140 18.67 17.19 -0.14
CA ARG A 140 17.64 17.35 -1.18
C ARG A 140 16.79 16.09 -1.34
N ARG A 141 17.41 14.90 -1.33
CA ARG A 141 16.68 13.62 -1.36
C ARG A 141 15.81 13.46 -0.12
N MET A 142 16.37 13.73 1.07
CA MET A 142 15.65 13.64 2.32
C MET A 142 14.48 14.64 2.38
N ALA A 143 14.64 15.85 1.84
CA ALA A 143 13.57 16.84 1.72
C ALA A 143 12.46 16.37 0.77
N GLY A 144 12.82 15.78 -0.38
CA GLY A 144 11.86 15.19 -1.32
C GLY A 144 11.05 14.05 -0.72
N GLU A 145 11.71 13.11 -0.04
CA GLU A 145 11.06 12.02 0.71
C GLU A 145 10.13 12.54 1.80
N THR A 146 10.52 13.63 2.45
CA THR A 146 9.75 14.29 3.50
C THR A 146 8.46 14.89 2.94
N LEU A 147 8.53 15.62 1.83
CA LEU A 147 7.35 16.19 1.16
C LEU A 147 6.38 15.10 0.67
N LEU A 148 6.92 13.99 0.14
CA LEU A 148 6.11 12.84 -0.25
C LEU A 148 5.41 12.23 0.96
N ALA A 149 6.10 12.04 2.08
CA ALA A 149 5.49 11.51 3.30
C ALA A 149 4.37 12.41 3.84
N ASP A 150 4.53 13.73 3.80
CA ASP A 150 3.49 14.68 4.21
C ASP A 150 2.29 14.68 3.26
N LEU A 151 2.53 14.51 1.95
CA LEU A 151 1.46 14.30 0.98
C LEU A 151 0.69 13.01 1.27
N LEU A 152 1.39 11.90 1.50
CA LEU A 152 0.79 10.61 1.86
C LEU A 152 -0.04 10.72 3.14
N GLY A 153 0.47 11.43 4.16
CA GLY A 153 -0.28 11.70 5.39
C GLY A 153 -1.60 12.44 5.15
N ARG A 154 -1.57 13.52 4.36
CA ARG A 154 -2.78 14.31 4.04
C ARG A 154 -3.78 13.53 3.20
N LEU A 155 -3.32 12.81 2.17
CA LEU A 155 -4.18 11.92 1.39
C LEU A 155 -4.77 10.82 2.29
N GLY A 156 -3.93 10.21 3.14
CA GLY A 156 -4.34 9.12 4.02
C GLY A 156 -5.37 9.55 5.06
N ALA A 157 -5.32 10.79 5.54
CA ALA A 157 -6.34 11.34 6.43
C ALA A 157 -7.72 11.45 5.76
N ARG A 158 -7.78 11.61 4.43
CA ARG A 158 -9.02 11.77 3.67
C ARG A 158 -9.57 10.48 3.08
N ILE A 159 -8.72 9.65 2.47
CA ILE A 159 -9.14 8.43 1.75
C ILE A 159 -8.66 7.12 2.41
N GLY A 160 -8.00 7.20 3.56
CA GLY A 160 -7.37 6.07 4.22
C GLY A 160 -5.99 5.76 3.67
N MET A 161 -5.08 5.32 4.53
CA MET A 161 -3.69 5.04 4.14
C MET A 161 -3.57 3.82 3.21
N GLU A 162 -4.50 2.87 3.33
CA GLU A 162 -4.54 1.62 2.53
C GLU A 162 -4.95 1.86 1.08
N ALA A 163 -5.74 2.90 0.82
CA ALA A 163 -6.16 3.28 -0.54
C ALA A 163 -5.00 3.85 -1.36
N ILE A 164 -3.92 4.29 -0.71
CA ILE A 164 -2.77 4.87 -1.37
C ILE A 164 -1.76 3.77 -1.66
N THR A 165 -1.65 3.41 -2.93
CA THR A 165 -0.83 2.29 -3.37
C THR A 165 0.32 2.73 -4.27
N ARG A 166 1.30 1.84 -4.44
CA ARG A 166 2.37 1.95 -5.43
C ARG A 166 2.66 0.60 -6.06
N ARG A 167 3.31 0.64 -7.22
CA ARG A 167 3.71 -0.56 -7.95
C ARG A 167 5.16 -0.92 -7.66
N HIS A 168 5.41 -2.21 -7.50
CA HIS A 168 6.74 -2.81 -7.37
C HIS A 168 6.92 -3.88 -8.44
N PRO A 169 8.15 -4.15 -8.91
CA PRO A 169 8.40 -5.30 -9.76
C PRO A 169 8.08 -6.58 -8.98
N GLY A 170 7.30 -7.46 -9.61
CA GLY A 170 7.04 -8.79 -9.09
C GLY A 170 8.12 -9.76 -9.57
N ASP A 171 8.46 -10.73 -8.72
CA ASP A 171 9.38 -11.82 -9.07
C ASP A 171 8.56 -13.02 -9.57
N SER A 172 7.96 -12.85 -10.74
CA SER A 172 7.19 -13.91 -11.41
C SER A 172 7.31 -13.77 -12.92
N HIS A 173 7.42 -14.91 -13.59
CA HIS A 173 7.33 -14.98 -15.06
C HIS A 173 5.87 -14.95 -15.56
N ILE A 174 4.89 -15.10 -14.66
CA ILE A 174 3.48 -14.93 -14.98
C ILE A 174 3.18 -13.44 -15.19
N PRO A 175 2.67 -13.03 -16.37
CA PRO A 175 2.43 -11.62 -16.70
C PRO A 175 1.57 -10.88 -15.69
N GLU A 176 0.52 -11.53 -15.20
CA GLU A 176 -0.45 -11.02 -14.22
C GLU A 176 0.21 -10.72 -12.86
N LYS A 177 1.35 -11.38 -12.57
CA LYS A 177 2.13 -11.25 -11.33
C LYS A 177 3.45 -10.49 -11.52
N GLY A 178 3.69 -9.92 -12.71
CA GLY A 178 4.90 -9.15 -13.01
C GLY A 178 5.02 -7.82 -12.25
N ALA A 179 3.94 -7.39 -11.58
CA ALA A 179 3.96 -6.23 -10.70
C ALA A 179 3.12 -6.47 -9.43
N LEU A 180 3.65 -6.03 -8.29
CA LEU A 180 2.96 -6.04 -7.00
C LEU A 180 2.33 -4.69 -6.71
N THR A 181 1.16 -4.69 -6.10
CA THR A 181 0.55 -3.49 -5.51
C THR A 181 0.85 -3.48 -4.03
N LEU A 182 1.63 -2.51 -3.58
CA LEU A 182 1.95 -2.32 -2.16
C LEU A 182 1.31 -1.03 -1.66
N ALA A 183 0.98 -0.99 -0.37
CA ALA A 183 0.52 0.23 0.26
C ALA A 183 1.69 1.19 0.46
N ALA A 184 1.58 2.39 -0.14
CA ALA A 184 2.69 3.31 -0.33
C ALA A 184 3.31 3.80 1.00
N ALA A 185 2.53 3.82 2.07
CA ALA A 185 2.98 4.29 3.38
C ALA A 185 3.90 3.32 4.13
N TRP A 186 3.90 2.03 3.76
CA TRP A 186 4.67 0.98 4.44
C TRP A 186 5.65 0.27 3.51
N SER A 187 5.90 0.83 2.33
CA SER A 187 6.84 0.29 1.34
C SER A 187 7.72 1.41 0.80
N GLU A 188 9.03 1.14 0.70
CA GLU A 188 9.97 2.06 0.04
C GLU A 188 9.78 2.05 -1.49
N PRO A 189 10.14 3.11 -2.22
CA PRO A 189 10.02 3.10 -3.68
C PRO A 189 10.94 2.04 -4.29
N ALA A 190 10.47 1.32 -5.31
CA ALA A 190 11.34 0.43 -6.07
C ALA A 190 12.39 1.28 -6.83
N PRO A 191 13.70 1.10 -6.55
CA PRO A 191 14.75 1.93 -7.17
C PRO A 191 14.98 1.59 -8.64
N HIS A 192 14.62 0.37 -9.03
CA HIS A 192 14.82 -0.16 -10.37
C HIS A 192 13.57 -0.94 -10.81
N TRP A 193 13.25 -0.81 -12.10
CA TRP A 193 12.23 -1.61 -12.75
C TRP A 193 12.91 -2.41 -13.88
N PRO A 194 13.10 -3.73 -13.71
CA PRO A 194 13.77 -4.52 -14.71
C PRO A 194 12.93 -4.55 -16.00
N PRO A 195 13.54 -4.33 -17.18
CA PRO A 195 12.81 -4.49 -18.43
C PRO A 195 12.42 -5.96 -18.61
N PRO A 196 11.20 -6.25 -19.10
CA PRO A 196 10.80 -7.62 -19.37
C PRO A 196 11.63 -8.20 -20.54
N PRO A 197 11.85 -9.53 -20.59
CA PRO A 197 12.64 -10.17 -21.64
C PRO A 197 12.01 -10.05 -23.03
N ARG A 198 10.67 -9.85 -23.09
CA ARG A 198 9.92 -9.54 -24.30
C ARG A 198 8.94 -8.40 -24.00
N PRO A 199 8.55 -7.61 -25.01
CA PRO A 199 7.53 -6.57 -24.84
C PRO A 199 6.26 -7.14 -24.18
N ARG A 200 5.72 -6.41 -23.21
CA ARG A 200 4.43 -6.73 -22.58
C ARG A 200 3.35 -5.74 -23.04
N PRO A 201 2.07 -6.15 -23.09
CA PRO A 201 0.97 -5.26 -23.42
C PRO A 201 0.84 -4.09 -22.44
N LEU A 202 0.32 -2.97 -22.92
CA LEU A 202 -0.02 -1.82 -22.06
C LEU A 202 -1.22 -2.15 -21.18
N SER A 203 -2.20 -2.84 -21.75
CA SER A 203 -3.39 -3.31 -21.05
C SER A 203 -3.43 -4.83 -21.07
N LEU A 204 -3.49 -5.44 -19.88
CA LEU A 204 -3.76 -6.86 -19.70
C LEU A 204 -5.24 -7.08 -19.41
N PHE A 205 -5.81 -8.12 -20.01
CA PHE A 205 -7.17 -8.57 -19.77
C PHE A 205 -7.12 -9.88 -18.99
N ARG A 206 -8.19 -10.21 -18.26
CA ARG A 206 -8.41 -11.61 -17.93
C ARG A 206 -8.56 -12.39 -19.24
N PRO A 207 -7.98 -13.60 -19.42
CA PRO A 207 -8.02 -14.33 -20.67
C PRO A 207 -9.41 -14.36 -21.34
N GLU A 208 -9.53 -13.69 -22.48
CA GLU A 208 -10.79 -13.60 -23.23
C GLU A 208 -10.79 -14.62 -24.36
N PRO A 209 -11.85 -15.43 -24.54
CA PRO A 209 -11.87 -16.47 -25.56
C PRO A 209 -11.81 -15.87 -26.98
N VAL A 210 -11.01 -16.50 -27.84
CA VAL A 210 -10.88 -16.20 -29.25
C VAL A 210 -11.35 -17.41 -30.04
N GLN A 211 -12.28 -17.20 -30.97
CA GLN A 211 -12.77 -18.27 -31.82
C GLN A 211 -11.86 -18.40 -33.03
N ALA A 212 -11.14 -19.50 -33.05
CA ALA A 212 -10.15 -19.85 -34.05
C ALA A 212 -10.01 -21.38 -34.09
N PRO A 213 -9.44 -21.95 -35.17
CA PRO A 213 -9.05 -23.36 -35.18
C PRO A 213 -8.15 -23.69 -33.98
N GLU A 214 -8.42 -24.82 -33.32
CA GLU A 214 -7.68 -25.28 -32.14
C GLU A 214 -6.30 -25.88 -32.53
N THR A 215 -5.48 -25.07 -33.19
CA THR A 215 -4.12 -25.39 -33.58
C THR A 215 -3.14 -24.44 -32.90
N PRO A 216 -1.95 -24.89 -32.47
CA PRO A 216 -0.95 -24.06 -31.78
C PRO A 216 -0.16 -23.16 -32.74
N HIS A 217 -0.83 -22.60 -33.76
CA HIS A 217 -0.29 -21.62 -34.71
C HIS A 217 -1.29 -20.48 -34.85
N PRO A 218 -0.85 -19.21 -34.80
CA PRO A 218 -1.75 -18.07 -34.83
C PRO A 218 -2.58 -18.06 -36.12
N PRO A 219 -3.92 -18.00 -36.02
CA PRO A 219 -4.79 -18.01 -37.19
C PRO A 219 -4.70 -16.69 -37.96
N ALA A 220 -4.74 -16.76 -39.30
CA ALA A 220 -4.79 -15.55 -40.13
C ALA A 220 -6.12 -14.78 -39.97
N ARG A 221 -7.21 -15.48 -39.64
CA ARG A 221 -8.53 -14.90 -39.37
C ARG A 221 -9.13 -15.54 -38.12
N PHE A 222 -9.66 -14.73 -37.23
CA PHE A 222 -10.27 -15.19 -35.98
C PHE A 222 -11.37 -14.23 -35.52
N ARG A 223 -12.27 -14.70 -34.66
CA ARG A 223 -13.31 -13.85 -34.07
C ARG A 223 -13.02 -13.57 -32.60
N TRP A 224 -12.89 -12.29 -32.27
CA TRP A 224 -12.65 -11.80 -30.90
C TRP A 224 -13.60 -10.65 -30.58
N ARG A 225 -14.22 -10.68 -29.39
CA ARG A 225 -15.27 -9.73 -28.96
C ARG A 225 -16.41 -9.55 -29.99
N GLY A 226 -16.77 -10.63 -30.68
CA GLY A 226 -17.82 -10.62 -31.70
C GLY A 226 -17.42 -10.06 -33.07
N ARG A 227 -16.19 -9.55 -33.22
CA ARG A 227 -15.66 -9.01 -34.48
C ARG A 227 -14.71 -10.00 -35.14
N GLU A 228 -14.79 -10.10 -36.47
CA GLU A 228 -13.79 -10.79 -37.27
C GLU A 228 -12.55 -9.91 -37.41
N VAL A 229 -11.38 -10.49 -37.10
CA VAL A 229 -10.08 -9.81 -37.12
C VAL A 229 -9.17 -10.57 -38.07
N VAL A 230 -8.44 -9.83 -38.92
CA VAL A 230 -7.44 -10.41 -39.83
C VAL A 230 -6.04 -10.09 -39.29
N GLY A 231 -5.28 -11.13 -38.97
CA GLY A 231 -3.88 -11.00 -38.57
C GLY A 231 -2.99 -10.72 -39.78
N THR A 232 -2.27 -9.60 -39.77
CA THR A 232 -1.34 -9.20 -40.83
C THR A 232 0.11 -9.64 -40.55
N ALA A 233 0.48 -9.73 -39.27
CA ALA A 233 1.78 -10.22 -38.82
C ALA A 233 1.66 -10.90 -37.46
N SER A 234 2.57 -11.84 -37.17
CA SER A 234 2.67 -12.47 -35.85
C SER A 234 4.13 -12.68 -35.43
N GLU A 235 4.41 -12.46 -34.15
CA GLU A 235 5.73 -12.66 -33.54
C GLU A 235 5.60 -13.57 -32.31
N GLY A 236 6.35 -14.68 -32.27
CA GLY A 236 6.29 -15.69 -31.21
C GLY A 236 6.74 -17.08 -31.68
N PRO A 237 6.46 -18.16 -30.91
CA PRO A 237 5.82 -18.13 -29.60
C PRO A 237 6.76 -17.68 -28.47
N GLU A 238 6.20 -17.07 -27.43
CA GLU A 238 6.78 -17.05 -26.08
C GLU A 238 6.07 -18.11 -25.24
N ARG A 239 6.81 -19.11 -24.78
CA ARG A 239 6.23 -20.19 -23.97
C ARG A 239 6.29 -19.82 -22.49
N ILE A 240 5.14 -19.79 -21.83
CA ILE A 240 5.01 -19.50 -20.40
C ILE A 240 4.27 -20.67 -19.73
N ALA A 241 4.88 -21.24 -18.70
CA ALA A 241 4.30 -22.30 -17.89
C ALA A 241 3.68 -21.74 -16.59
N PRO A 242 2.67 -22.39 -16.00
CA PRO A 242 2.19 -22.02 -14.67
C PRO A 242 3.27 -22.20 -13.59
N GLU A 243 3.14 -21.46 -12.49
CA GLU A 243 3.95 -21.67 -11.28
C GLU A 243 3.51 -22.97 -10.60
N TRP A 244 4.39 -23.98 -10.55
CA TRP A 244 4.03 -25.32 -10.07
C TRP A 244 3.68 -25.39 -8.57
N TRP A 245 4.07 -24.38 -7.79
CA TRP A 245 3.83 -24.31 -6.35
C TRP A 245 2.54 -23.55 -5.98
N LEU A 246 1.80 -23.00 -6.95
CA LEU A 246 0.55 -22.26 -6.74
C LEU A 246 -0.53 -22.73 -7.70
N ASP A 247 -1.69 -23.12 -7.17
CA ASP A 247 -2.87 -23.37 -8.00
C ASP A 247 -3.54 -22.02 -8.35
N GLU A 248 -3.21 -21.51 -9.54
CA GLU A 248 -3.81 -20.28 -10.09
C GLU A 248 -4.96 -20.64 -11.04
N PRO A 249 -6.23 -20.30 -10.72
CA PRO A 249 -7.39 -20.73 -11.49
C PRO A 249 -7.33 -20.38 -12.98
N ASP A 250 -6.84 -19.20 -13.32
CA ASP A 250 -6.76 -18.75 -14.71
C ASP A 250 -5.71 -19.55 -15.50
N TRP A 251 -4.72 -20.16 -14.83
CA TRP A 251 -3.65 -20.96 -15.43
C TRP A 251 -3.91 -22.48 -15.46
N ARG A 252 -5.12 -22.92 -15.09
CA ARG A 252 -5.52 -24.34 -15.13
C ARG A 252 -5.62 -24.92 -16.54
N SER A 253 -5.61 -24.08 -17.57
CA SER A 253 -5.45 -24.50 -18.96
C SER A 253 -4.00 -24.87 -19.32
N GLY A 254 -3.08 -24.76 -18.36
CA GLY A 254 -1.73 -25.30 -18.43
C GLY A 254 -0.75 -24.37 -19.16
N LEU A 255 0.12 -24.98 -19.95
CA LEU A 255 1.15 -24.31 -20.74
C LEU A 255 0.50 -23.39 -21.78
N ARG A 256 1.01 -22.15 -21.88
CA ARG A 256 0.55 -21.16 -22.84
C ARG A 256 1.68 -20.77 -23.78
N ASP A 257 1.41 -20.82 -25.08
CA ASP A 257 2.28 -20.22 -26.10
C ASP A 257 1.67 -18.88 -26.51
N TYR A 258 2.43 -17.79 -26.38
CA TYR A 258 1.99 -16.42 -26.64
C TYR A 258 2.54 -15.88 -27.95
N TRP A 259 1.72 -15.11 -28.67
CA TRP A 259 2.07 -14.38 -29.88
C TRP A 259 1.63 -12.93 -29.79
N GLN A 260 2.45 -12.03 -30.31
CA GLN A 260 2.03 -10.68 -30.64
C GLN A 260 1.46 -10.69 -32.06
N VAL A 261 0.18 -10.37 -32.23
CA VAL A 261 -0.51 -10.39 -33.51
C VAL A 261 -0.92 -8.98 -33.89
N SER A 262 -0.42 -8.48 -35.02
CA SER A 262 -0.86 -7.21 -35.59
C SER A 262 -2.12 -7.45 -36.41
N ALA A 263 -3.20 -6.75 -36.10
CA ALA A 263 -4.44 -6.78 -36.85
C ALA A 263 -4.39 -5.85 -38.07
N ASP A 264 -5.25 -6.10 -39.06
CA ASP A 264 -5.51 -5.23 -40.20
C ASP A 264 -6.07 -3.85 -39.80
N THR A 265 -6.78 -3.80 -38.67
CA THR A 265 -7.28 -2.56 -38.06
C THR A 265 -6.24 -1.77 -37.28
N GLY A 266 -4.98 -2.24 -37.22
CA GLY A 266 -3.85 -1.54 -36.59
C GLY A 266 -3.61 -1.89 -35.12
N GLU A 267 -4.55 -2.59 -34.47
CA GLU A 267 -4.38 -3.06 -33.09
C GLU A 267 -3.27 -4.13 -33.02
N ARG A 268 -2.48 -4.08 -31.96
CA ARG A 268 -1.51 -5.14 -31.64
C ARG A 268 -2.00 -5.96 -30.47
N LEU A 269 -2.50 -7.16 -30.75
CA LEU A 269 -3.09 -8.07 -29.77
C LEU A 269 -2.05 -9.03 -29.22
N TRP A 270 -2.22 -9.42 -27.97
CA TRP A 270 -1.42 -10.46 -27.33
C TRP A 270 -2.27 -11.71 -27.14
N LEU A 271 -2.11 -12.65 -28.06
CA LEU A 271 -2.89 -13.88 -28.08
C LEU A 271 -2.07 -15.02 -27.50
N PHE A 272 -2.75 -16.01 -26.91
CA PHE A 272 -2.11 -17.27 -26.59
C PHE A 272 -2.98 -18.47 -26.94
N TYR A 273 -2.30 -19.56 -27.22
CA TYR A 273 -2.90 -20.88 -27.27
C TYR A 273 -2.57 -21.61 -25.98
N ALA A 274 -3.60 -22.02 -25.25
CA ALA A 274 -3.45 -22.94 -24.13
C ALA A 274 -3.48 -24.37 -24.65
N HIS A 275 -2.48 -25.17 -24.27
CA HIS A 275 -2.35 -26.57 -24.71
C HIS A 275 -3.28 -27.55 -23.97
N GLY A 276 -4.03 -27.05 -22.99
CA GLY A 276 -4.87 -27.86 -22.13
C GLY A 276 -4.10 -28.41 -20.93
N GLY A 277 -4.85 -28.66 -19.88
CA GLY A 277 -4.38 -29.18 -18.61
C GLY A 277 -5.57 -29.75 -17.85
N THR A 278 -6.00 -29.06 -16.79
CA THR A 278 -7.29 -29.34 -16.14
C THR A 278 -8.46 -28.81 -16.96
N LEU A 279 -8.24 -27.74 -17.74
CA LEU A 279 -9.19 -27.19 -18.71
C LEU A 279 -8.81 -27.56 -20.15
N SER A 280 -9.78 -27.50 -21.06
CA SER A 280 -9.58 -27.76 -22.49
C SER A 280 -8.63 -26.75 -23.14
N PRO A 281 -7.95 -27.14 -24.24
CA PRO A 281 -7.16 -26.22 -25.02
C PRO A 281 -8.03 -25.12 -25.66
N GLY A 282 -7.39 -24.04 -26.11
CA GLY A 282 -8.11 -22.95 -26.78
C GLY A 282 -7.28 -21.71 -27.00
N TRP A 283 -7.80 -20.82 -27.85
CA TRP A 283 -7.23 -19.51 -28.12
C TRP A 283 -7.83 -18.44 -27.21
N PHE A 284 -6.98 -17.57 -26.70
CA PHE A 284 -7.38 -16.46 -25.84
C PHE A 284 -6.62 -15.19 -26.19
N CYS A 285 -7.26 -14.04 -25.99
CA CYS A 285 -6.63 -12.73 -26.00
C CYS A 285 -6.35 -12.32 -24.55
N HIS A 286 -5.12 -11.92 -24.28
CA HIS A 286 -4.64 -11.57 -22.95
C HIS A 286 -4.30 -10.09 -22.79
N GLY A 287 -4.24 -9.32 -23.88
CA GLY A 287 -3.94 -7.90 -23.80
C GLY A 287 -3.77 -7.23 -25.14
N ILE A 288 -3.55 -5.92 -25.09
CA ILE A 288 -3.29 -5.06 -26.25
C ILE A 288 -2.09 -4.13 -25.97
N PHE A 289 -1.22 -3.97 -26.97
CA PHE A 289 0.01 -3.18 -26.85
C PHE A 289 -0.22 -1.67 -27.02
N ALA A 290 -1.09 -1.28 -27.96
CA ALA A 290 -1.62 0.08 -28.20
C ALA A 290 -2.66 0.00 -29.33
#